data_AF-A0A521K988-F1
#
_entry.id   AF-A0A521K988-F1
#
_cell.length_a   1.000
_cell.length_b   1.000
_cell.length_c   1.000
_cell.angle_alpha   90.00
_cell.angle_beta   90.00
_cell.angle_gamma   90.00
#
_symmetry.space_group_name_H-M   'P 1'
#
loop_
_entity.id
_entity.type
_entity.pdbx_description
1 polymer ?
#
loop_
_entity_poly.entity_id
_entity_poly.type
_entity_poly.pdbx_seq_one_letter_code
_entity_poly.pdbx_strand_id
1 'polypeptide(L)'
;MRSDATQPENTQGDGEANAAWEQQLRTALELIAARLGARRGLQRAEVRTLLLPLGALLADHTSPAGAAWVQRIEQRLAKDGAQFRAVVESELQLAAAEYVQGVDPRYLGLPGYDFEYTLGSREGLEARRLAAEALSVRLPDATLKQIELADQRLEAELERRGPQAPSDGERSAR
;
A
#
# COMPACT_ATOMS: atom_id res chain seq x y z
N MET A 1 38.08 -25.44 -23.77
CA MET A 1 36.80 -25.01 -24.33
C MET A 1 35.69 -25.72 -23.56
N ARG A 2 35.18 -25.11 -22.50
CA ARG A 2 33.98 -25.56 -21.79
C ARG A 2 32.90 -24.53 -22.09
N SER A 3 31.86 -24.97 -22.77
CA SER A 3 30.66 -24.19 -23.05
C SER A 3 29.92 -24.00 -21.73
N ASP A 4 29.84 -22.76 -21.25
CA ASP A 4 28.91 -22.40 -20.19
C ASP A 4 27.49 -22.37 -20.74
N ALA A 5 26.62 -23.13 -20.09
CA ALA A 5 25.23 -23.29 -20.44
C ALA A 5 24.43 -22.06 -20.01
N THR A 6 23.85 -21.36 -20.98
CA THR A 6 22.81 -20.37 -20.78
C THR A 6 21.59 -21.04 -20.17
N GLN A 7 21.25 -20.71 -18.92
CA GLN A 7 19.97 -21.10 -18.33
C GLN A 7 18.82 -20.37 -19.02
N PRO A 8 17.68 -21.03 -19.30
CA PRO A 8 16.51 -20.37 -19.88
C PRO A 8 15.87 -19.44 -18.85
N GLU A 9 15.72 -18.17 -19.24
CA GLU A 9 15.04 -17.13 -18.47
C GLU A 9 13.56 -17.49 -18.26
N ASN A 10 13.12 -17.40 -17.01
CA ASN A 10 11.76 -17.70 -16.57
C ASN A 10 10.82 -16.51 -16.86
N THR A 11 10.60 -16.18 -18.13
CA THR A 11 9.88 -14.97 -18.56
C THR A 11 8.34 -15.09 -18.49
N GLN A 12 7.81 -16.29 -18.24
CA GLN A 12 6.36 -16.55 -18.29
C GLN A 12 5.61 -16.10 -17.03
N GLY A 13 6.25 -16.09 -15.85
CA GLY A 13 5.60 -15.69 -14.59
C GLY A 13 5.36 -14.18 -14.47
N ASP A 14 6.28 -13.37 -15.00
CA ASP A 14 6.22 -11.92 -14.88
C ASP A 14 5.09 -11.30 -15.74
N GLY A 15 4.75 -11.94 -16.85
CA GLY A 15 3.69 -11.48 -17.76
C GLY A 15 2.27 -11.60 -17.17
N GLU A 16 1.96 -12.72 -16.52
CA GLU A 16 0.64 -12.97 -15.93
C GLU A 16 0.38 -12.07 -14.72
N ALA A 17 1.41 -11.88 -13.90
CA ALA A 17 1.34 -11.02 -12.74
C ALA A 17 1.09 -9.56 -13.17
N ASN A 18 1.85 -9.06 -14.16
CA ASN A 18 1.65 -7.74 -14.76
C ASN A 18 0.22 -7.53 -15.29
N ALA A 19 -0.34 -8.52 -15.99
CA ALA A 19 -1.71 -8.44 -16.50
C ALA A 19 -2.75 -8.35 -15.37
N ALA A 20 -2.55 -9.03 -14.25
CA ALA A 20 -3.48 -9.00 -13.12
C ALA A 20 -3.55 -7.62 -12.47
N TRP A 21 -2.42 -6.97 -12.19
CA TRP A 21 -2.42 -5.64 -11.58
C TRP A 21 -2.95 -4.57 -12.53
N GLU A 22 -2.65 -4.65 -13.82
CA GLU A 22 -3.23 -3.74 -14.81
C GLU A 22 -4.75 -3.84 -14.85
N GLN A 23 -5.29 -5.06 -14.79
CA GLN A 23 -6.74 -5.27 -14.75
C GLN A 23 -7.36 -4.74 -13.46
N GLN A 24 -6.70 -4.89 -12.31
CA GLN A 24 -7.15 -4.33 -11.04
C GLN A 24 -7.21 -2.79 -11.10
N LEU A 25 -6.14 -2.14 -11.56
CA LEU A 25 -6.07 -0.68 -11.70
C LEU A 25 -7.13 -0.15 -12.67
N ARG A 26 -7.31 -0.82 -13.80
CA ARG A 26 -8.36 -0.48 -14.77
C ARG A 26 -9.74 -0.53 -14.15
N THR A 27 -10.06 -1.64 -13.49
CA THR A 27 -11.36 -1.86 -12.85
C THR A 27 -11.63 -0.81 -11.77
N ALA A 28 -10.64 -0.50 -10.93
CA ALA A 28 -10.75 0.52 -9.90
C ALA A 28 -10.99 1.91 -10.51
N LEU A 29 -10.22 2.29 -11.54
CA LEU A 29 -10.38 3.58 -12.21
C LEU A 29 -11.75 3.72 -12.89
N GLU A 30 -12.25 2.65 -13.53
CA GLU A 30 -13.57 2.62 -14.16
C GLU A 30 -14.69 2.77 -13.13
N LEU A 31 -14.60 2.07 -11.99
CA LEU A 31 -15.55 2.19 -10.89
C LEU A 31 -15.62 3.63 -10.35
N ILE A 32 -14.46 4.23 -10.08
CA ILE A 32 -14.34 5.61 -9.57
C ILE A 32 -14.94 6.59 -10.59
N ALA A 33 -14.57 6.48 -11.86
CA ALA A 33 -15.08 7.35 -12.92
C ALA A 33 -16.59 7.21 -13.12
N ALA A 34 -17.13 5.99 -13.02
CA ALA A 34 -18.57 5.74 -13.14
C ALA A 34 -19.36 6.40 -12.00
N ARG A 35 -18.85 6.37 -10.77
CA ARG A 35 -19.51 7.02 -9.63
C ARG A 35 -19.51 8.53 -9.74
N LEU A 36 -18.36 9.11 -10.07
CA LEU A 36 -18.22 10.55 -10.29
C LEU A 36 -19.13 11.02 -11.44
N GLY A 37 -19.14 10.31 -12.57
CA GLY A 37 -20.03 10.60 -13.70
C GLY A 37 -21.52 10.50 -13.35
N ALA A 38 -21.89 9.56 -12.47
CA ALA A 38 -23.24 9.44 -11.93
C ALA A 38 -23.56 10.45 -10.81
N ARG A 39 -22.64 11.38 -10.50
CA ARG A 39 -22.71 12.33 -9.38
C ARG A 39 -22.98 11.65 -8.03
N ARG A 40 -22.54 10.40 -7.90
CA ARG A 40 -22.56 9.70 -6.62
C ARG A 40 -21.32 10.10 -5.86
N GLY A 41 -21.46 10.33 -4.56
CA GLY A 41 -20.33 10.51 -3.68
C GLY A 41 -19.33 9.35 -3.80
N LEU A 42 -18.04 9.67 -3.79
CA LEU A 42 -16.94 8.72 -3.73
C LEU A 42 -16.73 8.28 -2.28
N GLN A 43 -16.45 7.00 -2.07
CA GLN A 43 -16.16 6.43 -0.77
C GLN A 43 -14.66 6.12 -0.64
N ARG A 44 -14.14 6.19 0.59
CA ARG A 44 -12.75 5.85 0.90
C ARG A 44 -12.36 4.44 0.42
N ALA A 45 -13.27 3.48 0.58
CA ALA A 45 -13.05 2.09 0.13
C ALA A 45 -12.80 1.99 -1.38
N GLU A 46 -13.40 2.86 -2.19
CA GLU A 46 -13.25 2.87 -3.65
C GLU A 46 -11.93 3.53 -4.05
N VAL A 47 -11.52 4.59 -3.36
CA VAL A 47 -10.20 5.18 -3.55
C VAL A 47 -9.10 4.19 -3.14
N ARG A 48 -9.30 3.44 -2.05
CA ARG A 48 -8.37 2.42 -1.58
C ARG A 48 -8.08 1.34 -2.62
N THR A 49 -9.09 0.90 -3.38
CA THR A 49 -8.89 -0.12 -4.44
C THR A 49 -8.03 0.39 -5.60
N LEU A 50 -7.93 1.71 -5.77
CA LEU A 50 -7.00 2.34 -6.72
C LEU A 50 -5.62 2.58 -6.11
N LEU A 51 -5.56 3.14 -4.90
CA LEU A 51 -4.31 3.58 -4.28
C LEU A 51 -3.38 2.43 -3.91
N LEU A 52 -3.91 1.32 -3.39
CA LEU A 52 -3.08 0.19 -2.97
C LEU A 52 -2.28 -0.43 -4.14
N PRO A 53 -2.90 -0.89 -5.24
CA PRO A 53 -2.14 -1.45 -6.35
C PRO A 53 -1.26 -0.41 -7.05
N LEU A 54 -1.69 0.86 -7.13
CA LEU A 54 -0.86 1.93 -7.71
C LEU A 54 0.38 2.16 -6.85
N GLY A 55 0.21 2.19 -5.53
CA GLY A 55 1.29 2.37 -4.58
C GLY A 55 2.32 1.25 -4.63
N ALA A 56 1.85 0.01 -4.66
CA ALA A 56 2.71 -1.15 -4.83
C ALA A 56 3.51 -1.09 -6.14
N LEU A 57 2.87 -0.68 -7.24
CA LEU A 57 3.52 -0.50 -8.54
C LEU A 57 4.57 0.63 -8.52
N LEU A 58 4.34 1.70 -7.75
CA LEU A 58 5.27 2.82 -7.62
C LEU A 58 6.45 2.53 -6.68
N ALA A 59 6.25 1.65 -5.69
CA ALA A 59 7.32 1.17 -4.81
C ALA A 59 8.34 0.33 -5.58
N ASP A 60 7.91 -0.37 -6.63
CA ASP A 60 8.80 -1.01 -7.59
C ASP A 60 9.40 0.02 -8.55
N HIS A 61 10.50 0.65 -8.13
CA HIS A 61 11.23 1.69 -8.87
C HIS A 61 11.76 1.25 -10.25
N THR A 62 11.64 -0.04 -10.60
CA THR A 62 12.06 -0.57 -11.90
C THR A 62 10.96 -0.48 -12.96
N SER A 63 9.70 -0.27 -12.56
CA SER A 63 8.56 -0.33 -13.46
C SER A 63 8.17 1.05 -14.02
N PRO A 64 8.35 1.30 -15.33
CA PRO A 64 7.82 2.52 -15.97
C PRO A 64 6.29 2.56 -16.00
N ALA A 65 5.61 1.44 -15.69
CA ALA A 65 4.16 1.33 -15.73
C ALA A 65 3.47 2.23 -14.69
N GLY A 66 4.10 2.46 -13.52
CA GLY A 66 3.56 3.32 -12.47
C GLY A 66 3.29 4.74 -12.95
N ALA A 67 4.29 5.37 -13.57
CA ALA A 67 4.16 6.72 -14.12
C ALA A 67 3.07 6.81 -15.22
N ALA A 68 2.98 5.79 -16.08
CA ALA A 68 1.94 5.74 -17.11
C ALA A 68 0.53 5.63 -16.51
N TRP A 69 0.36 4.90 -15.40
CA TRP A 69 -0.92 4.81 -14.70
C TRP A 69 -1.31 6.12 -14.00
N VAL A 70 -0.35 6.81 -13.38
CA VAL A 70 -0.57 8.14 -12.79
C VAL A 70 -1.16 9.09 -13.85
N GLN A 71 -0.51 9.19 -15.01
CA GLN A 71 -1.00 10.04 -16.10
C GLN A 71 -2.41 9.66 -16.57
N ARG A 72 -2.72 8.36 -16.68
CA ARG A 72 -4.07 7.89 -17.07
C ARG A 72 -5.12 8.29 -16.04
N ILE A 73 -4.82 8.16 -14.75
CA ILE A 73 -5.72 8.52 -13.66
C ILE A 73 -5.96 10.04 -13.67
N GLU A 74 -4.91 10.84 -13.75
CA GLU A 74 -5.01 12.31 -13.81
C GLU A 74 -5.86 12.77 -15.00
N GLN A 75 -5.60 12.23 -16.20
CA GLN A 75 -6.38 12.54 -17.39
C GLN A 75 -7.85 12.14 -17.24
N ARG A 76 -8.11 10.95 -16.68
CA ARG A 76 -9.46 10.42 -16.54
C ARG A 76 -10.29 11.19 -15.52
N LEU A 77 -9.67 11.63 -14.44
CA LEU A 77 -10.34 12.28 -13.31
C LEU A 77 -10.19 13.81 -13.31
N ALA A 78 -9.63 14.40 -14.38
CA ALA A 78 -9.34 15.83 -14.46
C ALA A 78 -10.53 16.74 -14.12
N LYS A 79 -11.76 16.37 -14.55
CA LYS A 79 -12.98 17.15 -14.31
C LYS A 79 -13.50 17.07 -12.87
N ASP A 80 -13.16 15.98 -12.18
CA ASP A 80 -13.65 15.65 -10.84
C ASP A 80 -12.53 15.73 -9.79
N GLY A 81 -11.40 16.34 -10.15
CA GLY A 81 -10.15 16.28 -9.40
C GLY A 81 -10.28 16.77 -7.97
N ALA A 82 -11.06 17.82 -7.70
CA ALA A 82 -11.25 18.33 -6.35
C ALA A 82 -11.97 17.33 -5.43
N GLN A 83 -13.05 16.70 -5.91
CA GLN A 83 -13.78 15.70 -5.15
C GLN A 83 -12.93 14.46 -4.91
N PHE A 84 -12.21 13.99 -5.95
CA PHE A 84 -11.31 12.85 -5.83
C PHE A 84 -10.20 13.12 -4.79
N ARG A 85 -9.52 14.27 -4.88
CA ARG A 85 -8.44 14.66 -3.93
C ARG A 85 -8.93 14.67 -2.48
N ALA A 86 -10.11 15.24 -2.20
CA ALA A 86 -10.66 15.28 -0.85
C ALA A 86 -10.89 13.87 -0.26
N VAL A 87 -11.31 12.90 -1.08
CA VAL A 87 -11.50 11.52 -0.61
C VAL A 87 -10.17 10.78 -0.44
N VAL A 88 -9.18 11.06 -1.30
CA VAL A 88 -7.79 10.57 -1.12
C VAL A 88 -7.21 11.08 0.21
N GLU A 89 -7.34 12.37 0.50
CA GLU A 89 -6.87 12.95 1.77
C GLU A 89 -7.56 12.28 2.98
N SER A 90 -8.87 12.10 2.93
CA SER A 90 -9.62 11.42 3.99
C SER A 90 -9.20 9.96 4.19
N GLU A 91 -8.91 9.23 3.10
CA GLU A 91 -8.39 7.86 3.18
C GLU A 91 -7.00 7.80 3.80
N LEU A 92 -6.08 8.71 3.41
CA LEU A 92 -4.74 8.75 3.99
C LEU A 92 -4.76 9.09 5.49
N GLN A 93 -5.59 10.05 5.89
CA GLN A 93 -5.75 10.41 7.31
C GLN A 93 -6.27 9.22 8.12
N LEU A 94 -7.24 8.47 7.60
CA LEU A 94 -7.77 7.28 8.27
C LEU A 94 -6.69 6.19 8.38
N ALA A 95 -6.00 5.86 7.28
CA ALA A 95 -4.95 4.84 7.29
C ALA A 95 -3.80 5.21 8.23
N ALA A 96 -3.41 6.48 8.28
CA ALA A 96 -2.40 6.96 9.21
C ALA A 96 -2.87 6.83 10.68
N ALA A 97 -4.11 7.20 10.97
CA ALA A 97 -4.67 7.05 12.31
C ALA A 97 -4.75 5.59 12.76
N GLU A 98 -5.19 4.69 11.87
CA GLU A 98 -5.25 3.24 12.12
C GLU A 98 -3.85 2.69 12.43
N TYR A 99 -2.83 3.04 11.65
CA TYR A 99 -1.45 2.61 11.90
C TYR A 99 -0.91 3.15 13.24
N VAL A 100 -1.04 4.46 13.48
CA VAL A 100 -0.56 5.11 14.72
C VAL A 100 -1.24 4.52 15.96
N GLN A 101 -2.52 4.20 15.85
CA GLN A 101 -3.26 3.51 16.92
C GLN A 101 -2.81 2.06 17.09
N GLY A 102 -2.48 1.37 16.00
CA GLY A 102 -1.94 0.01 16.02
C GLY A 102 -0.71 -0.08 16.92
N VAL A 103 0.26 0.83 16.71
CA VAL A 103 1.53 0.84 17.46
C VAL A 103 1.46 1.51 18.84
N ASP A 104 0.30 1.52 19.49
CA ASP A 104 0.16 2.09 20.82
C ASP A 104 1.04 1.31 21.83
N PRO A 105 1.96 1.99 22.55
CA PRO A 105 2.87 1.35 23.48
C PRO A 105 2.20 0.51 24.58
N ARG A 106 0.93 0.78 24.89
CA ARG A 106 0.14 0.01 25.88
C ARG A 106 -0.16 -1.41 25.41
N TYR A 107 -0.22 -1.63 24.10
CA TYR A 107 -0.58 -2.93 23.51
C TYR A 107 0.59 -3.60 22.81
N LEU A 108 1.50 -2.81 22.23
CA LEU A 108 2.62 -3.28 21.41
C LEU A 108 3.51 -4.34 22.11
N GLY A 109 3.68 -4.21 23.43
CA GLY A 109 4.47 -5.14 24.24
C GLY A 109 3.75 -6.43 24.68
N LEU A 110 2.47 -6.61 24.36
CA LEU A 110 1.69 -7.74 24.85
C LEU A 110 2.06 -9.06 24.13
N PRO A 111 1.97 -10.23 24.79
CA PRO A 111 2.31 -11.52 24.18
C PRO A 111 1.44 -11.92 22.98
N GLY A 112 0.19 -11.44 22.92
CA GLY A 112 -0.76 -11.72 21.82
C GLY A 112 -0.93 -10.58 20.83
N TYR A 113 -0.01 -9.61 20.81
CA TYR A 113 -0.07 -8.51 19.84
C TYR A 113 0.20 -9.02 18.42
N ASP A 114 -0.65 -8.61 17.48
CA ASP A 114 -0.57 -9.01 16.07
C ASP A 114 0.40 -8.10 15.30
N PHE A 115 1.66 -8.51 15.24
CA PHE A 115 2.69 -7.79 14.49
C PHE A 115 2.49 -7.89 12.98
N GLU A 116 2.00 -9.02 12.47
CA GLU A 116 1.76 -9.21 11.04
C GLU A 116 0.72 -8.20 10.55
N TYR A 117 -0.37 -8.03 11.29
CA TYR A 117 -1.38 -7.02 11.00
C TYR A 117 -0.79 -5.60 11.02
N THR A 118 0.07 -5.29 11.99
CA THR A 118 0.68 -3.96 12.13
C THR A 118 1.63 -3.65 10.98
N LEU A 119 2.48 -4.61 10.62
CA LEU A 119 3.41 -4.49 9.50
C LEU A 119 2.64 -4.36 8.17
N GLY A 120 1.62 -5.19 7.95
CA GLY A 120 0.76 -5.08 6.77
C GLY A 120 0.01 -3.73 6.71
N SER A 121 -0.41 -3.19 7.86
CA SER A 121 -0.99 -1.84 7.93
C SER A 121 0.01 -0.77 7.52
N ARG A 122 1.27 -0.88 7.96
CA ARG A 122 2.35 0.05 7.58
C ARG A 122 2.70 -0.01 6.11
N GLU A 123 2.83 -1.20 5.54
CA GLU A 123 3.06 -1.41 4.11
C GLU A 123 1.91 -0.84 3.28
N GLY A 124 0.67 -1.12 3.69
CA GLY A 124 -0.51 -0.56 3.03
C GLY A 124 -0.55 0.97 3.13
N LEU A 125 -0.17 1.57 4.26
CA LEU A 125 -0.08 3.02 4.41
C LEU A 125 0.98 3.59 3.46
N GLU A 126 2.14 2.95 3.34
CA GLU A 126 3.21 3.37 2.42
C GLU A 126 2.75 3.36 0.97
N ALA A 127 2.12 2.27 0.53
CA ALA A 127 1.57 2.17 -0.81
C ALA A 127 0.58 3.31 -1.09
N ARG A 128 -0.36 3.56 -0.18
CA ARG A 128 -1.31 4.67 -0.32
C ARG A 128 -0.60 6.03 -0.38
N ARG A 129 0.43 6.25 0.46
CA ARG A 129 1.21 7.50 0.50
C ARG A 129 1.93 7.74 -0.84
N LEU A 130 2.63 6.74 -1.36
CA LEU A 130 3.33 6.83 -2.66
C LEU A 130 2.36 7.13 -3.80
N ALA A 131 1.23 6.43 -3.85
CA ALA A 131 0.18 6.66 -4.85
C ALA A 131 -0.40 8.08 -4.76
N ALA A 132 -0.69 8.55 -3.55
CA ALA A 132 -1.22 9.88 -3.34
C ALA A 132 -0.22 10.97 -3.74
N GLU A 133 1.05 10.83 -3.35
CA GLU A 133 2.11 11.78 -3.69
C GLU A 133 2.30 11.89 -5.21
N ALA A 134 2.27 10.75 -5.91
CA ALA A 134 2.33 10.71 -7.36
C ALA A 134 1.12 11.42 -8.02
N LEU A 135 -0.05 11.42 -7.36
CA LEU A 135 -1.25 12.15 -7.76
C LEU A 135 -1.30 13.59 -7.20
N SER A 136 -0.19 14.09 -6.69
CA SER A 136 -0.06 15.43 -6.08
C SER A 136 -0.97 15.67 -4.87
N VAL A 137 -1.26 14.64 -4.08
CA VAL A 137 -1.96 14.73 -2.79
C VAL A 137 -0.97 14.38 -1.68
N ARG A 138 -0.83 15.26 -0.69
CA ARG A 138 0.13 15.09 0.40
C ARG A 138 -0.57 15.02 1.74
N LEU A 139 -0.03 14.19 2.62
CA LEU A 139 -0.39 14.20 4.03
C LEU A 139 0.10 15.50 4.70
N PRO A 140 -0.63 16.02 5.70
CA PRO A 140 -0.14 17.13 6.52
C PRO A 140 1.15 16.74 7.28
N ASP A 141 2.08 17.69 7.43
CA ASP A 141 3.35 17.48 8.16
C ASP A 141 3.15 16.94 9.58
N ALA A 142 2.08 17.37 10.26
CA ALA A 142 1.74 16.88 11.59
C ALA A 142 1.44 15.37 11.58
N THR A 143 0.74 14.87 10.55
CA THR A 143 0.46 13.45 10.37
C THR A 143 1.72 12.67 10.04
N LEU A 144 2.60 13.22 9.19
CA LEU A 144 3.90 12.59 8.88
C LEU A 144 4.74 12.41 10.14
N LYS A 145 4.81 13.41 11.02
CA LYS A 145 5.51 13.30 12.31
C LYS A 145 4.90 12.23 13.22
N GLN A 146 3.57 12.07 13.21
CA GLN A 146 2.93 11.00 13.98
C GLN A 146 3.27 9.62 13.45
N ILE A 147 3.34 9.45 12.13
CA ILE A 147 3.76 8.20 11.48
C ILE A 147 5.23 7.90 11.82
N GLU A 148 6.11 8.90 11.76
CA GLU A 148 7.53 8.74 12.11
C GLU A 148 7.71 8.28 13.57
N LEU A 149 6.99 8.91 14.51
CA LEU A 149 7.00 8.48 15.92
C LEU A 149 6.43 7.07 16.11
N ALA A 150 5.46 6.69 15.29
CA ALA A 150 4.89 5.35 15.28
C ALA A 150 5.90 4.31 14.77
N ASP A 151 6.60 4.62 13.67
CA ASP A 151 7.67 3.79 13.10
C ASP A 151 8.79 3.55 14.13
N GLN A 152 9.25 4.60 14.82
CA GLN A 152 10.27 4.50 15.87
C GLN A 152 9.87 3.57 17.03
N ARG A 153 8.59 3.58 17.43
CA ARG A 153 8.08 2.70 18.49
C ARG A 153 8.03 1.25 18.04
N LEU A 154 7.56 1.02 16.82
CA LEU A 154 7.49 -0.31 16.23
C LEU A 154 8.89 -0.91 16.08
N GLU A 155 9.84 -0.13 15.56
CA GLU A 155 11.24 -0.53 15.42
C GLU A 155 11.86 -0.92 16.77
N ALA A 156 11.73 -0.07 17.79
CA ALA A 156 12.25 -0.35 19.13
C ALA A 156 11.67 -1.64 19.73
N GLU A 157 10.39 -1.94 19.50
CA GLU A 157 9.78 -3.19 19.95
C GLU A 157 10.31 -4.41 19.19
N LEU A 158 10.45 -4.31 17.87
CA LEU A 158 10.99 -5.38 17.03
C LEU A 158 12.43 -5.71 17.43
N GLU A 159 13.26 -4.70 17.69
CA GLU A 159 14.62 -4.87 18.21
C GLU A 159 14.63 -5.57 19.57
N ARG A 160 13.74 -5.16 20.48
CA ARG A 160 13.62 -5.75 21.83
C ARG A 160 13.25 -7.24 21.79
N ARG A 161 12.43 -7.65 20.82
CA ARG A 161 12.03 -9.04 20.62
C ARG A 161 13.13 -9.87 19.97
N GLY A 162 14.04 -9.23 19.22
CA GLY A 162 15.06 -9.90 18.42
C GLY A 162 14.47 -10.67 17.23
N PRO A 163 15.31 -11.31 16.41
CA PRO A 163 14.83 -12.21 15.38
C PRO A 163 14.10 -13.37 16.07
N GLN A 164 12.77 -13.40 15.96
CA GLN A 164 12.00 -14.54 16.42
C GLN A 164 12.49 -15.78 15.65
N ALA A 165 13.10 -16.73 16.35
CA ALA A 165 13.19 -18.10 15.84
C ALA A 165 11.77 -18.55 15.51
N PRO A 166 11.55 -19.27 14.39
CA PRO A 166 10.21 -19.70 13.99
C PRO A 166 9.54 -20.34 15.20
N SER A 167 8.37 -19.82 15.58
CA SER A 167 7.61 -20.38 16.70
C SER A 167 7.36 -21.84 16.38
N ASP A 168 7.91 -22.75 17.19
CA ASP A 168 7.66 -24.19 17.13
C ASP A 168 6.16 -24.44 17.22
N GLY A 169 5.47 -24.40 16.07
CA GLY A 169 4.11 -24.87 15.87
C GLY A 169 4.01 -26.39 15.94
N GLU A 170 5.08 -27.09 16.32
CA GLU A 170 5.16 -28.55 16.40
C GLU A 170 5.19 -29.06 17.85
N ARG A 171 4.35 -28.58 18.77
CA ARG A 171 4.14 -29.27 20.07
C ARG A 171 2.70 -29.22 20.56
N SER A 172 1.75 -29.72 19.78
CA SER A 172 0.60 -30.48 20.32
C SER A 172 -0.23 -31.10 19.21
N ALA A 173 0.21 -32.26 18.73
CA ALA A 173 -0.70 -33.34 18.41
C ALA A 173 -0.40 -34.47 19.41
N ARG A 174 -1.22 -34.55 20.46
CA ARG A 174 -1.37 -35.74 21.30
C ARG A 174 -2.41 -36.64 20.67
#